data_AF-M2R7N0-F1
#
_entry.id   AF-M2R7N0-F1
#
_cell.length_a   1.000
_cell.length_b   1.000
_cell.length_c   1.000
_cell.angle_alpha   90.00
_cell.angle_beta   90.00
_cell.angle_gamma   90.00
#
_symmetry.space_group_name_H-M   'P 1'
#
loop_
_entity.id
_entity.type
_entity.pdbx_description
1 polymer ?
#
loop_
_entity_poly.entity_id
_entity_poly.type
_entity_poly.pdbx_seq_one_letter_code
_entity_poly.pdbx_strand_id
1 'polypeptide(L)'
;MDDGERDARRPAARRPNNEGKQAGGDRRGPSHRAGGPPCPPVGTPEDAGRPAPVSPPPIPISTMSQSREDSVYLAKLAEQAERYEEMVENMKRVASSDQELTVEERNLLSVAYKNVIGARRASWRIVSSIEQKEESKGNEAQVQMIKGYREKIESELAKICEDILDVLDKHLIPSAASGESKVFYHKMMGDYHRYLAEFATGDKRKESADKSLEAYKAASDVAVTELPPTHPIRLGLALNFSVFYYEILNSPDRACHLAKQAFDDAIAELDTLSEESYKDSTLIMQLLRDNLTLWTSDMQESDKPADKEESNDAAAEEGA
;
A
#
# COMPACT_ATOMS: atom_id res chain seq x y z
N MET A 1 -5.11 -36.88 22.70
CA MET A 1 -5.82 -35.93 23.58
C MET A 1 -4.87 -34.74 23.65
N ASP A 2 -4.68 -34.05 22.52
CA ASP A 2 -5.54 -33.03 21.93
C ASP A 2 -5.51 -31.73 22.76
N ASP A 3 -4.36 -31.06 22.73
CA ASP A 3 -4.20 -29.67 23.15
C ASP A 3 -4.31 -28.80 21.90
N GLY A 4 -5.53 -28.30 21.66
CA GLY A 4 -5.85 -27.37 20.59
C GLY A 4 -5.37 -25.97 20.91
N GLU A 5 -4.19 -25.61 20.40
CA GLU A 5 -3.66 -24.25 20.41
C GLU A 5 -4.40 -23.41 19.36
N ARG A 6 -5.44 -22.70 19.82
CA ARG A 6 -6.18 -21.71 19.05
C ARG A 6 -5.28 -20.50 18.81
N ASP A 7 -4.55 -20.54 17.69
CA ASP A 7 -3.84 -19.36 17.21
C ASP A 7 -4.84 -18.36 16.61
N ALA A 8 -4.95 -17.22 17.28
CA ALA A 8 -5.81 -16.11 16.92
C ALA A 8 -5.37 -15.57 15.55
N ARG A 9 -6.20 -15.77 14.54
CA ARG A 9 -6.10 -15.07 13.26
C ARG A 9 -6.22 -13.57 13.52
N ARG A 10 -5.09 -12.89 13.75
CA ARG A 10 -5.02 -11.42 13.81
C ARG A 10 -5.51 -10.87 12.46
N PRO A 11 -6.60 -10.08 12.41
CA PRO A 11 -6.97 -9.37 11.19
C PRO A 11 -5.96 -8.23 10.99
N ALA A 12 -5.24 -8.26 9.87
CA ALA A 12 -4.44 -7.11 9.44
C ALA A 12 -5.34 -5.87 9.31
N ALA A 13 -4.86 -4.71 9.76
CA ALA A 13 -5.52 -3.43 9.55
C ALA A 13 -5.94 -3.29 8.08
N ARG A 14 -7.21 -2.91 7.85
CA ARG A 14 -7.79 -2.83 6.51
C ARG A 14 -7.00 -1.84 5.66
N ARG A 15 -6.44 -2.32 4.55
CA ARG A 15 -6.04 -1.46 3.43
C ARG A 15 -7.27 -1.08 2.61
N PRO A 16 -7.29 0.11 1.99
CA PRO A 16 -8.39 0.52 1.13
C PRO A 16 -8.40 -0.34 -0.14
N ASN A 17 -9.46 -1.15 -0.31
CA ASN A 17 -9.89 -1.63 -1.63
C ASN A 17 -10.72 -0.51 -2.25
N ASN A 18 -10.27 0.04 -3.37
CA ASN A 18 -11.04 0.99 -4.14
C ASN A 18 -11.87 0.20 -5.16
N GLU A 19 -13.04 -0.27 -4.74
CA GLU A 19 -14.05 -0.83 -5.64
C GLU A 19 -15.37 -0.05 -5.50
N GLY A 20 -15.79 0.58 -6.59
CA GLY A 20 -17.13 1.10 -6.82
C GLY A 20 -17.24 1.46 -8.30
N LYS A 21 -18.25 1.07 -9.07
CA LYS A 21 -19.60 0.60 -8.75
C LYS A 21 -20.13 -0.22 -9.93
N GLN A 22 -20.81 -1.30 -9.62
CA GLN A 22 -21.79 -1.94 -10.49
C GLN A 22 -23.16 -1.29 -10.23
N ALA A 23 -23.86 -0.86 -11.28
CA ALA A 23 -25.26 -0.49 -11.22
C ALA A 23 -26.00 -1.21 -12.35
N GLY A 24 -26.81 -2.21 -11.97
CA GLY A 24 -27.78 -2.86 -12.85
C GLY A 24 -29.09 -2.09 -12.89
N GLY A 25 -29.70 -2.07 -14.07
CA GLY A 25 -31.04 -1.52 -14.31
C GLY A 25 -31.68 -2.24 -15.50
N ASP A 26 -32.51 -3.22 -15.17
CA ASP A 26 -33.24 -4.13 -16.07
C ASP A 26 -34.48 -3.44 -16.68
N ARG A 27 -34.62 -3.41 -18.02
CA ARG A 27 -35.93 -3.34 -18.71
C ARG A 27 -35.90 -3.99 -20.11
N ARG A 28 -36.88 -4.87 -20.28
CA ARG A 28 -37.25 -5.71 -21.43
C ARG A 28 -37.56 -4.93 -22.73
N GLY A 29 -37.24 -5.54 -23.89
CA GLY A 29 -37.77 -5.19 -25.22
C GLY A 29 -37.16 -6.05 -26.34
N PRO A 30 -37.87 -6.35 -27.45
CA PRO A 30 -37.88 -7.70 -28.04
C PRO A 30 -36.97 -7.95 -29.25
N SER A 31 -36.69 -9.25 -29.41
CA SER A 31 -36.17 -9.97 -30.59
C SER A 31 -36.58 -9.41 -31.95
N HIS A 32 -35.59 -9.09 -32.80
CA HIS A 32 -35.72 -9.15 -34.26
C HIS A 32 -34.40 -9.49 -34.95
N ARG A 33 -34.40 -10.69 -35.56
CA ARG A 33 -33.79 -11.12 -36.83
C ARG A 33 -32.42 -10.55 -37.28
N ALA A 34 -31.45 -11.47 -37.30
CA ALA A 34 -30.61 -11.87 -38.44
C ALA A 34 -30.35 -10.86 -39.58
N GLY A 35 -29.07 -10.49 -39.75
CA GLY A 35 -28.52 -9.85 -40.94
C GLY A 35 -27.00 -9.71 -40.83
N GLY A 36 -26.26 -10.78 -41.15
CA GLY A 36 -24.80 -10.70 -41.32
C GLY A 36 -24.43 -9.97 -42.62
N PRO A 37 -23.28 -9.28 -42.69
CA PRO A 37 -22.84 -8.62 -43.91
C PRO A 37 -22.47 -9.65 -44.99
N PRO A 38 -22.76 -9.40 -46.28
CA PRO A 38 -22.47 -10.35 -47.35
C PRO A 38 -20.97 -10.38 -47.67
N CYS A 39 -20.46 -11.57 -47.98
CA CYS A 39 -19.11 -11.79 -48.51
C CYS A 39 -18.88 -10.98 -49.80
N PRO A 40 -17.67 -10.46 -50.05
CA PRO A 40 -17.34 -9.81 -51.31
C PRO A 40 -17.25 -10.82 -52.47
N PRO A 41 -17.54 -10.40 -53.71
CA PRO A 41 -17.52 -11.28 -54.87
C PRO A 41 -16.09 -11.68 -55.27
N VAL A 42 -15.95 -12.92 -55.73
CA VAL A 42 -14.74 -13.50 -56.30
C VAL A 42 -14.37 -12.72 -57.57
N GLY A 43 -13.24 -12.02 -57.54
CA GLY A 43 -12.67 -11.30 -58.68
C GLY A 43 -12.05 -12.24 -59.72
N THR A 44 -12.19 -11.87 -60.98
CA THR A 44 -11.62 -12.51 -62.18
C THR A 44 -10.09 -12.37 -62.24
N PRO A 45 -9.37 -13.31 -62.88
CA PRO A 45 -7.91 -13.36 -62.84
C PRO A 45 -7.27 -12.51 -63.95
N GLU A 46 -7.25 -11.18 -63.81
CA GLU A 46 -6.48 -10.28 -64.68
C GLU A 46 -6.02 -9.04 -63.91
N ASP A 47 -5.00 -9.15 -63.05
CA ASP A 47 -4.05 -8.07 -62.75
C ASP A 47 -2.80 -8.61 -62.00
N ALA A 48 -2.04 -9.50 -62.64
CA ALA A 48 -0.74 -9.95 -62.13
C ALA A 48 0.34 -8.95 -62.55
N GLY A 49 0.50 -7.84 -61.81
CA GLY A 49 1.49 -6.83 -62.21
C GLY A 49 1.80 -5.65 -61.29
N ARG A 50 1.31 -5.57 -60.04
CA ARG A 50 1.69 -4.47 -59.12
C ARG A 50 2.50 -4.98 -57.93
N PRO A 51 3.70 -4.43 -57.66
CA PRO A 51 4.41 -4.73 -56.43
C PRO A 51 3.64 -4.18 -55.22
N ALA A 52 3.53 -4.97 -54.16
CA ALA A 52 2.93 -4.56 -52.90
C ALA A 52 3.70 -3.36 -52.31
N PRO A 53 3.03 -2.41 -51.63
CA PRO A 53 3.70 -1.29 -51.00
C PRO A 53 4.61 -1.83 -49.88
N VAL A 54 5.91 -1.60 -50.02
CA VAL A 54 6.92 -1.95 -49.03
C VAL A 54 6.68 -1.12 -47.78
N SER A 55 6.44 -1.77 -46.64
CA SER A 55 6.31 -1.08 -45.36
C SER A 55 7.60 -0.29 -45.07
N PRO A 56 7.52 0.96 -44.60
CA PRO A 56 8.71 1.71 -44.26
C PRO A 56 9.45 1.01 -43.11
N PRO A 57 10.80 1.05 -43.10
CA PRO A 57 11.57 0.52 -41.97
C PRO A 57 11.18 1.27 -40.68
N PRO A 58 11.23 0.61 -39.51
CA PRO A 58 11.00 1.30 -38.25
C PRO A 58 11.98 2.46 -38.15
N ILE A 59 11.45 3.66 -38.00
CA ILE A 59 12.24 4.87 -37.77
C ILE A 59 13.05 4.60 -36.50
N PRO A 60 14.39 4.74 -36.52
CA PRO A 60 15.17 4.63 -35.29
C PRO A 60 14.65 5.70 -34.34
N ILE A 61 14.11 5.30 -33.20
CA ILE A 61 13.79 6.20 -32.10
C ILE A 61 15.13 6.81 -31.70
N SER A 62 15.41 7.99 -32.27
CA SER A 62 16.54 8.80 -31.89
C SER A 62 16.46 8.95 -30.37
N THR A 63 17.51 8.57 -29.67
CA THR A 63 17.67 8.80 -28.24
C THR A 63 17.71 10.30 -27.99
N MET A 64 16.54 10.93 -28.05
CA MET A 64 16.30 12.27 -27.52
C MET A 64 16.64 12.17 -26.03
N SER A 65 17.50 13.06 -25.54
CA SER A 65 17.66 13.24 -24.10
C SER A 65 16.27 13.52 -23.54
N GLN A 66 15.73 12.56 -22.81
CA GLN A 66 14.35 12.61 -22.35
C GLN A 66 14.23 13.79 -21.37
N SER A 67 13.38 14.76 -21.71
CA SER A 67 13.17 15.93 -20.87
C SER A 67 12.35 15.56 -19.62
N ARG A 68 12.38 16.42 -18.59
CA ARG A 68 11.52 16.26 -17.39
C ARG A 68 10.04 16.10 -17.79
N GLU A 69 9.59 16.92 -18.75
CA GLU A 69 8.22 16.90 -19.26
C GLU A 69 7.90 15.57 -19.97
N ASP A 70 8.83 15.05 -20.78
CA ASP A 70 8.67 13.74 -21.43
C ASP A 70 8.56 12.61 -20.40
N SER A 71 9.39 12.63 -19.35
CA SER A 71 9.33 11.65 -18.26
C SER A 71 8.01 11.73 -17.49
N VAL A 72 7.49 12.93 -17.20
CA VAL A 72 6.16 13.08 -16.57
C VAL A 72 5.06 12.56 -17.49
N TYR A 73 5.11 12.86 -18.79
CA TYR A 73 4.12 12.36 -19.75
C TYR A 73 4.13 10.83 -19.84
N LEU A 74 5.31 10.22 -19.91
CA LEU A 74 5.44 8.76 -19.92
C LEU A 74 5.02 8.12 -18.60
N ALA A 75 5.24 8.77 -17.45
CA ALA A 75 4.73 8.28 -16.18
C ALA A 75 3.18 8.24 -16.16
N LYS A 76 2.51 9.26 -16.70
CA LYS A 76 1.04 9.27 -16.85
C LYS A 76 0.53 8.18 -17.79
N LEU A 77 1.24 7.93 -18.90
CA LEU A 77 0.92 6.81 -19.80
C LEU A 77 1.12 5.45 -19.12
N ALA A 78 2.21 5.30 -18.37
CA ALA A 78 2.50 4.08 -17.62
C ALA A 78 1.45 3.81 -16.53
N GLU A 79 0.96 4.85 -15.84
CA GLU A 79 -0.15 4.76 -14.89
C GLU A 79 -1.42 4.23 -15.55
N GLN A 80 -1.82 4.80 -16.70
CA GLN A 80 -3.02 4.34 -17.43
C GLN A 80 -2.88 2.91 -17.97
N ALA A 81 -1.65 2.48 -18.26
CA ALA A 81 -1.34 1.13 -18.68
C ALA A 81 -1.10 0.16 -17.50
N GLU A 82 -1.21 0.63 -16.26
CA GLU A 82 -0.91 -0.12 -15.03
C GLU A 82 0.54 -0.69 -14.98
N ARG A 83 1.47 -0.07 -15.72
CA ARG A 83 2.89 -0.45 -15.77
C ARG A 83 3.68 0.34 -14.73
N TYR A 84 3.39 0.11 -13.45
CA TYR A 84 3.93 0.90 -12.34
C TYR A 84 5.46 0.82 -12.18
N GLU A 85 6.10 -0.27 -12.62
CA GLU A 85 7.58 -0.37 -12.60
C GLU A 85 8.22 0.66 -13.53
N GLU A 86 7.69 0.84 -14.76
CA GLU A 86 8.13 1.92 -15.66
C GLU A 86 7.74 3.30 -15.18
N MET A 87 6.58 3.42 -14.51
CA MET A 87 6.18 4.67 -13.88
C MET A 87 7.21 5.12 -12.83
N VAL A 88 7.71 4.19 -12.01
CA VAL A 88 8.79 4.45 -11.05
C VAL A 88 10.05 4.93 -11.77
N GLU A 89 10.50 4.25 -12.83
CA GLU A 89 11.69 4.65 -13.58
C GLU A 89 11.61 6.07 -14.14
N ASN A 90 10.46 6.45 -14.71
CA ASN A 90 10.25 7.80 -15.22
C ASN A 90 10.22 8.84 -14.10
N MET A 91 9.49 8.58 -13.00
CA MET A 91 9.39 9.51 -11.89
C MET A 91 10.71 9.68 -11.13
N LYS A 92 11.59 8.68 -11.14
CA LYS A 92 12.97 8.83 -10.64
C LYS A 92 13.79 9.81 -11.46
N ARG A 93 13.67 9.80 -12.79
CA ARG A 93 14.36 10.77 -13.65
C ARG A 93 13.91 12.21 -13.35
N VAL A 94 12.62 12.38 -13.11
CA VAL A 94 12.04 13.67 -12.67
C VAL A 94 12.60 14.08 -11.32
N ALA A 95 12.64 13.16 -10.34
CA ALA A 95 13.18 13.43 -9.00
C ALA A 95 14.68 13.77 -8.99
N SER A 96 15.49 13.11 -9.83
CA SER A 96 16.93 13.35 -9.95
C SER A 96 17.30 14.65 -10.67
N SER A 97 16.33 15.49 -11.04
CA SER A 97 16.58 16.82 -11.60
C SER A 97 16.87 17.90 -10.54
N ASP A 98 16.92 17.53 -9.25
CA ASP A 98 17.20 18.39 -8.09
C ASP A 98 16.36 19.67 -8.05
N GLN A 99 15.12 19.55 -8.50
CA GLN A 99 14.11 20.59 -8.46
C GLN A 99 12.93 20.12 -7.64
N GLU A 100 12.28 21.04 -6.93
CA GLU A 100 11.08 20.69 -6.16
C GLU A 100 10.01 20.12 -7.10
N LEU A 101 9.42 19.00 -6.69
CA LEU A 101 8.32 18.38 -7.41
C LEU A 101 7.04 19.16 -7.15
N THR A 102 6.31 19.41 -8.24
CA THR A 102 4.94 19.90 -8.17
C THR A 102 4.04 18.90 -7.43
N VAL A 103 2.87 19.36 -6.99
CA VAL A 103 1.89 18.49 -6.31
C VAL A 103 1.51 17.29 -7.20
N GLU A 104 1.34 17.52 -8.51
CA GLU A 104 1.01 16.44 -9.45
C GLU A 104 2.16 15.42 -9.57
N GLU A 105 3.40 15.87 -9.76
CA GLU A 105 4.57 14.98 -9.87
C GLU A 105 4.80 14.19 -8.56
N ARG A 106 4.63 14.85 -7.41
CA ARG A 106 4.73 14.21 -6.10
C ARG A 106 3.68 13.10 -5.93
N ASN A 107 2.45 13.36 -6.37
CA ASN A 107 1.38 12.37 -6.36
C ASN A 107 1.69 11.20 -7.28
N LEU A 108 2.16 11.45 -8.52
CA LEU A 108 2.57 10.40 -9.45
C LEU A 108 3.67 9.51 -8.86
N LEU A 109 4.72 10.11 -8.27
CA LEU A 109 5.80 9.36 -7.62
C LEU A 109 5.26 8.44 -6.51
N SER A 110 4.36 8.97 -5.67
CA SER A 110 3.77 8.21 -4.57
C SER A 110 2.88 7.07 -5.07
N VAL A 111 2.04 7.31 -6.08
CA VAL A 111 1.19 6.30 -6.71
C VAL A 111 2.04 5.19 -7.32
N ALA A 112 3.12 5.54 -8.04
CA ALA A 112 4.01 4.58 -8.68
C ALA A 112 4.60 3.60 -7.65
N TYR A 113 5.31 4.12 -6.65
CA TYR A 113 5.94 3.25 -5.64
C TYR A 113 4.93 2.54 -4.76
N LYS A 114 3.78 3.16 -4.41
CA LYS A 114 2.71 2.54 -3.61
C LYS A 114 2.17 1.27 -4.29
N ASN A 115 1.97 1.31 -5.61
CA ASN A 115 1.46 0.15 -6.34
C ASN A 115 2.51 -0.97 -6.44
N VAL A 116 3.75 -0.62 -6.78
CA VAL A 116 4.86 -1.60 -6.86
C VAL A 116 5.09 -2.28 -5.51
N ILE A 117 5.25 -1.52 -4.43
CA ILE A 117 5.47 -2.09 -3.09
C ILE A 117 4.22 -2.81 -2.56
N GLY A 118 3.02 -2.33 -2.90
CA GLY A 118 1.75 -2.92 -2.49
C GLY A 118 1.60 -4.35 -2.99
N ALA A 119 1.86 -4.58 -4.27
CA ALA A 119 1.81 -5.91 -4.88
C ALA A 119 2.81 -6.87 -4.21
N ARG A 120 4.08 -6.45 -4.05
CA ARG A 120 5.12 -7.32 -3.46
C ARG A 120 4.85 -7.64 -1.98
N ARG A 121 4.32 -6.69 -1.22
CA ARG A 121 3.93 -6.92 0.19
C ARG A 121 2.73 -7.83 0.34
N ALA A 122 1.78 -7.79 -0.60
CA ALA A 122 0.68 -8.75 -0.62
C ALA A 122 1.20 -10.17 -0.91
N SER A 123 2.08 -10.32 -1.90
CA SER A 123 2.74 -11.60 -2.21
C SER A 123 3.51 -12.13 -1.00
N TRP A 124 4.31 -11.30 -0.34
CA TRP A 124 5.06 -11.69 0.86
C TRP A 124 4.14 -12.23 1.97
N ARG A 125 3.06 -11.50 2.32
CA ARG A 125 2.10 -11.95 3.35
C ARG A 125 1.47 -13.30 3.03
N ILE A 126 1.11 -13.53 1.77
CA ILE A 126 0.52 -14.80 1.32
C ILE A 126 1.53 -15.93 1.51
N VAL A 127 2.77 -15.73 1.06
CA VAL A 127 3.84 -16.74 1.16
C VAL A 127 4.18 -17.03 2.62
N SER A 128 4.33 -16.00 3.46
CA SER A 128 4.59 -16.17 4.91
C SER A 128 3.46 -16.94 5.61
N SER A 129 2.19 -16.70 5.23
CA SER A 129 1.05 -17.46 5.78
C SER A 129 1.04 -18.93 5.33
N ILE A 130 1.50 -19.21 4.10
CA ILE A 130 1.63 -20.59 3.60
C ILE A 130 2.78 -21.31 4.32
N GLU A 131 3.92 -20.64 4.53
CA GLU A 131 5.06 -21.15 5.30
C GLU A 131 4.62 -21.63 6.69
N GLN A 132 3.94 -20.76 7.45
CA GLN A 132 3.43 -21.08 8.80
C GLN A 132 2.45 -22.27 8.80
N LYS A 133 1.59 -22.37 7.77
CA LYS A 133 0.63 -23.49 7.64
C LYS A 133 1.29 -24.81 7.29
N GLU A 134 2.39 -24.81 6.56
CA GLU A 134 3.14 -26.02 6.23
C GLU A 134 4.07 -26.43 7.36
N GLU A 135 4.60 -25.45 8.12
CA GLU A 135 5.38 -25.66 9.33
C GLU A 135 4.55 -26.38 10.40
N SER A 136 3.29 -25.96 10.63
CA SER A 136 2.40 -26.63 11.59
C SER A 136 1.98 -28.06 11.20
N LYS A 137 2.14 -28.44 9.92
CA LYS A 137 1.90 -29.82 9.45
C LYS A 137 3.14 -30.71 9.51
N GLY A 138 4.32 -30.15 9.82
CA GLY A 138 5.59 -30.88 9.83
C GLY A 138 6.17 -31.18 8.44
N ASN A 139 5.77 -30.43 7.41
CA ASN A 139 6.25 -30.64 6.04
C ASN A 139 7.62 -29.95 5.78
N GLU A 140 8.67 -30.41 6.45
CA GLU A 140 9.99 -29.74 6.50
C GLU A 140 10.57 -29.42 5.11
N ALA A 141 10.47 -30.33 4.15
CA ALA A 141 11.02 -30.12 2.81
C ALA A 141 10.32 -28.97 2.06
N GLN A 142 8.99 -28.90 2.14
CA GLN A 142 8.18 -27.85 1.54
C GLN A 142 8.43 -26.51 2.24
N VAL A 143 8.54 -26.51 3.58
CA VAL A 143 8.87 -25.31 4.36
C VAL A 143 10.18 -24.70 3.90
N GLN A 144 11.24 -25.50 3.68
CA GLN A 144 12.51 -24.99 3.16
C GLN A 144 12.37 -24.37 1.76
N MET A 145 11.58 -24.98 0.87
CA MET A 145 11.33 -24.40 -0.47
C MET A 145 10.56 -23.08 -0.38
N ILE A 146 9.54 -23.01 0.47
CA ILE A 146 8.73 -21.80 0.67
C ILE A 146 9.58 -20.68 1.27
N LYS A 147 10.43 -21.00 2.25
CA LYS A 147 11.36 -20.06 2.88
C LYS A 147 12.31 -19.43 1.86
N GLY A 148 12.92 -20.22 0.99
CA GLY A 148 13.78 -19.70 -0.09
C GLY A 148 13.02 -18.76 -1.04
N TYR A 149 11.75 -19.04 -1.31
CA TYR A 149 10.91 -18.14 -2.12
C TYR A 149 10.52 -16.85 -1.37
N ARG A 150 10.21 -16.95 -0.07
CA ARG A 150 9.96 -15.78 0.79
C ARG A 150 11.16 -14.85 0.82
N GLU A 151 12.37 -15.37 1.03
CA GLU A 151 13.62 -14.59 1.07
C GLU A 151 13.90 -13.86 -0.26
N LYS A 152 13.50 -14.46 -1.39
CA LYS A 152 13.56 -13.79 -2.69
C LYS A 152 12.61 -12.57 -2.74
N ILE A 153 11.38 -12.72 -2.28
CA ILE A 153 10.41 -11.62 -2.22
C ILE A 153 10.90 -10.53 -1.25
N GLU A 154 11.48 -10.90 -0.11
CA GLU A 154 12.07 -9.95 0.84
C GLU A 154 13.22 -9.15 0.22
N SER A 155 14.05 -9.81 -0.60
CA SER A 155 15.12 -9.14 -1.34
C SER A 155 14.58 -8.14 -2.38
N GLU A 156 13.48 -8.48 -3.07
CA GLU A 156 12.79 -7.57 -4.00
C GLU A 156 12.17 -6.38 -3.24
N LEU A 157 11.50 -6.64 -2.12
CA LEU A 157 10.94 -5.61 -1.25
C LEU A 157 12.01 -4.66 -0.70
N ALA A 158 13.13 -5.21 -0.23
CA ALA A 158 14.25 -4.42 0.29
C ALA A 158 14.79 -3.48 -0.77
N LYS A 159 15.03 -3.97 -2.00
CA LYS A 159 15.49 -3.15 -3.13
C LYS A 159 14.53 -2.01 -3.44
N ILE A 160 13.21 -2.26 -3.47
CA ILE A 160 12.23 -1.21 -3.74
C ILE A 160 12.24 -0.15 -2.63
N CYS A 161 12.38 -0.57 -1.37
CA CYS A 161 12.44 0.37 -0.24
C CYS A 161 13.74 1.18 -0.24
N GLU A 162 14.89 0.54 -0.43
CA GLU A 162 16.20 1.21 -0.51
C GLU A 162 16.21 2.21 -1.67
N ASP A 163 15.62 1.87 -2.82
CA ASP A 163 15.57 2.72 -3.99
C ASP A 163 14.85 4.06 -3.73
N ILE A 164 13.67 4.03 -3.13
CA ILE A 164 12.94 5.26 -2.80
C ILE A 164 13.57 6.02 -1.64
N LEU A 165 14.12 5.32 -0.65
CA LEU A 165 14.82 5.96 0.47
C LEU A 165 16.03 6.77 -0.04
N ASP A 166 16.78 6.21 -0.98
CA ASP A 166 17.88 6.91 -1.65
C ASP A 166 17.41 8.16 -2.41
N VAL A 167 16.29 8.07 -3.14
CA VAL A 167 15.72 9.21 -3.87
C VAL A 167 15.23 10.30 -2.90
N LEU A 168 14.61 9.90 -1.78
CA LEU A 168 14.13 10.83 -0.76
C LEU A 168 15.30 11.58 -0.11
N ASP A 169 16.33 10.86 0.32
CA ASP A 169 17.48 11.41 1.04
C ASP A 169 18.35 12.30 0.15
N LYS A 170 18.64 11.87 -1.08
CA LYS A 170 19.57 12.59 -1.98
C LYS A 170 18.93 13.77 -2.70
N HIS A 171 17.66 13.66 -3.09
CA HIS A 171 17.04 14.60 -4.03
C HIS A 171 15.83 15.33 -3.44
N LEU A 172 14.87 14.61 -2.85
CA LEU A 172 13.55 15.19 -2.55
C LEU A 172 13.48 15.96 -1.23
N ILE A 173 14.03 15.41 -0.14
CA ILE A 173 14.05 16.09 1.16
C ILE A 173 14.91 17.36 1.11
N PRO A 174 16.13 17.35 0.52
CA PRO A 174 16.94 18.56 0.38
C PRO A 174 16.27 19.65 -0.47
N SER A 175 15.45 19.27 -1.46
CA SER A 175 14.77 20.20 -2.37
C SER A 175 13.42 20.68 -1.86
N ALA A 176 12.93 20.18 -0.72
CA ALA A 176 11.59 20.50 -0.20
C ALA A 176 11.55 21.87 0.49
N ALA A 177 10.82 22.82 -0.10
CA ALA A 177 10.71 24.17 0.45
C ALA A 177 9.52 24.31 1.43
N SER A 178 8.34 23.82 1.03
CA SER A 178 7.10 23.96 1.80
C SER A 178 6.96 22.91 2.93
N GLY A 179 6.22 23.24 3.98
CA GLY A 179 5.84 22.29 5.04
C GLY A 179 5.11 21.06 4.50
N GLU A 180 4.20 21.25 3.54
CA GLU A 180 3.53 20.14 2.87
C GLU A 180 4.52 19.18 2.20
N SER A 181 5.49 19.70 1.44
CA SER A 181 6.55 18.89 0.80
C SER A 181 7.35 18.12 1.85
N LYS A 182 7.81 18.80 2.90
CA LYS A 182 8.63 18.21 3.97
C LYS A 182 7.89 17.10 4.70
N VAL A 183 6.67 17.37 5.15
CA VAL A 183 5.84 16.37 5.86
C VAL A 183 5.57 15.18 4.94
N PHE A 184 5.27 15.41 3.67
CA PHE A 184 5.02 14.34 2.71
C PHE A 184 6.22 13.41 2.54
N TYR A 185 7.42 13.96 2.32
CA TYR A 185 8.63 13.16 2.11
C TYR A 185 9.11 12.46 3.37
N HIS A 186 9.09 13.12 4.53
CA HIS A 186 9.42 12.45 5.80
C HIS A 186 8.42 11.35 6.16
N LYS A 187 7.12 11.57 5.92
CA LYS A 187 6.11 10.53 6.07
C LYS A 187 6.40 9.35 5.15
N MET A 188 6.74 9.61 3.89
CA MET A 188 7.08 8.57 2.92
C MET A 188 8.33 7.79 3.37
N MET A 189 9.37 8.47 3.84
CA MET A 189 10.56 7.85 4.42
C MET A 189 10.23 6.93 5.60
N GLY A 190 9.39 7.40 6.53
CA GLY A 190 8.87 6.59 7.63
C GLY A 190 8.12 5.36 7.14
N ASP A 191 7.25 5.50 6.13
CA ASP A 191 6.51 4.40 5.53
C ASP A 191 7.43 3.30 4.97
N TYR A 192 8.49 3.67 4.23
CA TYR A 192 9.41 2.67 3.64
C TYR A 192 10.34 2.03 4.66
N HIS A 193 10.80 2.76 5.67
CA HIS A 193 11.53 2.15 6.80
C HIS A 193 10.64 1.20 7.61
N ARG A 194 9.36 1.55 7.81
CA ARG A 194 8.39 0.64 8.40
C ARG A 194 8.24 -0.64 7.58
N TYR A 195 8.17 -0.54 6.26
CA TYR A 195 8.06 -1.74 5.40
C TYR A 195 9.28 -2.65 5.52
N LEU A 196 10.49 -2.09 5.63
CA LEU A 196 11.70 -2.86 5.93
C LEU A 196 11.62 -3.55 7.30
N ALA A 197 11.11 -2.86 8.32
CA ALA A 197 10.96 -3.41 9.66
C ALA A 197 9.93 -4.56 9.76
N GLU A 198 8.97 -4.65 8.84
CA GLU A 198 7.94 -5.71 8.86
C GLU A 198 8.51 -7.11 8.69
N PHE A 199 9.50 -7.29 7.82
CA PHE A 199 10.10 -8.59 7.49
C PHE A 199 11.55 -8.74 7.99
N ALA A 200 12.21 -7.64 8.36
CA ALA A 200 13.53 -7.72 8.96
C ALA A 200 13.50 -8.42 10.33
N THR A 201 14.64 -9.00 10.71
CA THR A 201 14.85 -9.70 11.99
C THR A 201 16.08 -9.15 12.72
N GLY A 202 16.14 -9.37 14.03
CA GLY A 202 17.27 -8.96 14.88
C GLY A 202 17.60 -7.46 14.79
N ASP A 203 18.89 -7.14 14.69
CA ASP A 203 19.38 -5.76 14.69
C ASP A 203 18.88 -4.94 13.50
N LYS A 204 18.74 -5.56 12.32
CA LYS A 204 18.21 -4.88 11.12
C LYS A 204 16.78 -4.38 11.32
N ARG A 205 15.96 -5.17 12.03
CA ARG A 205 14.59 -4.76 12.38
C ARG A 205 14.61 -3.54 13.28
N LYS A 206 15.45 -3.57 14.31
CA LYS A 206 15.58 -2.47 15.27
C LYS A 206 16.04 -1.19 14.58
N GLU A 207 17.09 -1.26 13.77
CA GLU A 207 17.59 -0.12 12.99
C GLU A 207 16.51 0.47 12.08
N SER A 208 15.78 -0.38 11.35
CA SER A 208 14.70 0.07 10.46
C SER A 208 13.55 0.70 11.23
N ALA A 209 13.20 0.15 12.39
CA ALA A 209 12.16 0.71 13.26
C ALA A 209 12.59 2.07 13.85
N ASP A 210 13.84 2.20 14.29
CA ASP A 210 14.36 3.45 14.85
C ASP A 210 14.37 4.56 13.79
N LYS A 211 14.84 4.26 12.56
CA LYS A 211 14.79 5.21 11.43
C LYS A 211 13.36 5.58 11.04
N SER A 212 12.44 4.61 11.05
CA SER A 212 11.02 4.88 10.81
C SER A 212 10.44 5.83 11.85
N LEU A 213 10.77 5.63 13.14
CA LEU A 213 10.31 6.47 14.24
C LEU A 213 10.85 7.90 14.12
N GLU A 214 12.13 8.04 13.79
CA GLU A 214 12.78 9.34 13.57
C GLU A 214 12.11 10.11 12.43
N ALA A 215 11.91 9.46 11.28
CA ALA A 215 11.25 10.07 10.12
C ALA A 215 9.81 10.51 10.41
N TYR A 216 9.02 9.66 11.11
CA TYR A 216 7.66 10.05 11.50
C TYR A 216 7.63 11.19 12.50
N LYS A 217 8.56 11.24 13.47
CA LYS A 217 8.67 12.37 14.40
C LYS A 217 9.02 13.66 13.68
N ALA A 218 10.02 13.64 12.80
CA ALA A 218 10.37 14.80 11.98
C ALA A 218 9.18 15.31 11.16
N ALA A 219 8.41 14.39 10.56
CA ALA A 219 7.17 14.74 9.87
C ALA A 219 6.12 15.35 10.80
N SER A 220 5.95 14.80 12.01
CA SER A 220 4.97 15.27 12.99
C SER A 220 5.29 16.67 13.51
N ASP A 221 6.56 16.94 13.80
CA ASP A 221 7.00 18.24 14.31
C ASP A 221 6.68 19.36 13.30
N VAL A 222 6.96 19.13 12.01
CA VAL A 222 6.61 20.08 10.94
C VAL A 222 5.10 20.16 10.72
N ALA A 223 4.39 19.01 10.76
CA ALA A 223 2.96 18.98 10.50
C ALA A 223 2.13 19.72 11.56
N VAL A 224 2.55 19.67 12.84
CA VAL A 224 1.85 20.37 13.93
C VAL A 224 1.95 21.88 13.78
N THR A 225 3.07 22.38 13.25
CA THR A 225 3.32 23.82 13.10
C THR A 225 2.83 24.40 11.77
N GLU A 226 2.90 23.64 10.68
CA GLU A 226 2.67 24.17 9.33
C GLU A 226 1.34 23.74 8.71
N LEU A 227 0.66 22.71 9.23
CA LEU A 227 -0.57 22.16 8.63
C LEU A 227 -1.74 22.16 9.62
N PRO A 228 -2.97 22.54 9.20
CA PRO A 228 -4.14 22.46 10.07
C PRO A 228 -4.46 21.00 10.44
N PRO A 229 -5.10 20.74 11.60
CA PRO A 229 -5.47 19.38 12.04
C PRO A 229 -6.29 18.58 11.02
N THR A 230 -7.10 19.26 10.21
CA THR A 230 -7.92 18.68 9.16
C THR A 230 -7.16 18.40 7.87
N HIS A 231 -5.89 18.83 7.74
CA HIS A 231 -5.14 18.66 6.50
C HIS A 231 -4.93 17.18 6.14
N PRO A 232 -5.25 16.71 4.92
CA PRO A 232 -5.13 15.30 4.54
C PRO A 232 -3.74 14.69 4.74
N ILE A 233 -2.67 15.47 4.50
CA ILE A 233 -1.30 15.00 4.74
C ILE A 233 -1.02 14.77 6.24
N ARG A 234 -1.52 15.66 7.12
CA ARG A 234 -1.34 15.56 8.58
C ARG A 234 -2.15 14.38 9.14
N LEU A 235 -3.41 14.24 8.70
CA LEU A 235 -4.25 13.09 9.04
C LEU A 235 -3.63 11.77 8.57
N GLY A 236 -3.16 11.73 7.32
CA GLY A 236 -2.50 10.55 6.76
C GLY A 236 -1.20 10.18 7.46
N LEU A 237 -0.45 11.19 7.96
CA LEU A 237 0.71 10.96 8.82
C LEU A 237 0.30 10.31 10.14
N ALA A 238 -0.68 10.86 10.85
CA ALA A 238 -1.16 10.30 12.12
C ALA A 238 -1.70 8.86 11.96
N LEU A 239 -2.40 8.59 10.85
CA LEU A 239 -2.86 7.25 10.50
C LEU A 239 -1.68 6.27 10.36
N ASN A 240 -0.66 6.61 9.58
CA ASN A 240 0.45 5.69 9.36
C ASN A 240 1.34 5.56 10.60
N PHE A 241 1.51 6.64 11.37
CA PHE A 241 2.32 6.62 12.58
C PHE A 241 1.64 5.84 13.73
N SER A 242 0.31 5.91 13.85
CA SER A 242 -0.43 5.06 14.80
C SER A 242 -0.30 3.57 14.44
N VAL A 243 -0.42 3.22 13.15
CA VAL A 243 -0.17 1.85 12.67
C VAL A 243 1.25 1.40 13.00
N PHE A 244 2.26 2.27 12.84
CA PHE A 244 3.64 1.96 13.23
C PHE A 244 3.78 1.65 14.72
N TYR A 245 3.18 2.45 15.60
CA TYR A 245 3.18 2.19 17.04
C TYR A 245 2.53 0.84 17.37
N TYR A 246 1.43 0.48 16.69
CA TYR A 246 0.72 -0.76 16.91
C TYR A 246 1.49 -1.98 16.39
N GLU A 247 1.82 -1.98 15.09
CA GLU A 247 2.34 -3.17 14.39
C GLU A 247 3.86 -3.38 14.56
N ILE A 248 4.64 -2.31 14.70
CA ILE A 248 6.12 -2.40 14.74
C ILE A 248 6.67 -2.30 16.16
N LEU A 249 6.23 -1.29 16.92
CA LEU A 249 6.71 -1.04 18.29
C LEU A 249 5.89 -1.78 19.35
N ASN A 250 4.84 -2.52 18.97
CA ASN A 250 3.98 -3.26 19.88
C ASN A 250 3.51 -2.40 21.07
N SER A 251 3.14 -1.15 20.79
CA SER A 251 2.75 -0.12 21.77
C SER A 251 1.31 0.33 21.51
N PRO A 252 0.31 -0.54 21.77
CA PRO A 252 -1.08 -0.30 21.39
C PRO A 252 -1.68 0.95 22.05
N ASP A 253 -1.34 1.23 23.32
CA ASP A 253 -1.82 2.43 24.03
C ASP A 253 -1.40 3.71 23.33
N ARG A 254 -0.13 3.78 22.87
CA ARG A 254 0.38 4.94 22.13
C ARG A 254 -0.27 5.07 20.76
N ALA A 255 -0.50 3.95 20.08
CA ALA A 255 -1.18 3.94 18.78
C ALA A 255 -2.61 4.48 18.90
N CYS A 256 -3.38 3.97 19.85
CA CYS A 256 -4.75 4.40 20.12
C CYS A 256 -4.80 5.87 20.57
N HIS A 257 -3.88 6.30 21.44
CA HIS A 257 -3.82 7.69 21.87
C HIS A 257 -3.57 8.64 20.70
N LEU A 258 -2.58 8.34 19.85
CA LEU A 258 -2.24 9.17 18.68
C LEU A 258 -3.40 9.22 17.67
N ALA A 259 -3.99 8.08 17.34
CA ALA A 259 -5.11 8.01 16.40
C ALA A 259 -6.34 8.75 16.92
N LYS A 260 -6.65 8.61 18.21
CA LYS A 260 -7.77 9.30 18.85
C LYS A 260 -7.55 10.81 18.89
N GLN A 261 -6.36 11.26 19.31
CA GLN A 261 -6.04 12.68 19.34
C GLN A 261 -6.19 13.32 17.95
N ALA A 262 -5.61 12.70 16.91
CA ALA A 262 -5.73 13.22 15.55
C ALA A 262 -7.19 13.27 15.05
N PHE A 263 -8.01 12.28 15.44
CA PHE A 263 -9.43 12.25 15.11
C PHE A 263 -10.20 13.37 15.83
N ASP A 264 -10.00 13.52 17.14
CA ASP A 264 -10.68 14.52 17.97
C ASP A 264 -10.29 15.96 17.54
N ASP A 265 -9.01 16.21 17.29
CA ASP A 265 -8.50 17.51 16.81
C ASP A 265 -9.12 17.87 15.44
N ALA A 266 -9.24 16.90 14.54
CA ALA A 266 -9.84 17.13 13.22
C ALA A 266 -11.36 17.34 13.28
N ILE A 267 -12.07 16.63 14.17
CA ILE A 267 -13.51 16.84 14.40
C ILE A 267 -13.78 18.28 14.87
N ALA A 268 -12.93 18.84 15.75
CA ALA A 268 -13.12 20.18 16.30
C ALA A 268 -13.09 21.29 15.23
N GLU A 269 -12.41 21.07 14.11
CA GLU A 269 -12.25 22.04 13.02
C GLU A 269 -12.94 21.62 11.71
N LEU A 270 -13.67 20.50 11.71
CA LEU A 270 -14.23 19.90 10.50
C LEU A 270 -15.24 20.80 9.78
N ASP A 271 -16.01 21.57 10.54
CA ASP A 271 -17.04 22.50 10.03
C ASP A 271 -16.45 23.70 9.26
N THR A 272 -15.12 23.90 9.33
CA THR A 272 -14.43 25.00 8.64
C THR A 272 -13.98 24.65 7.21
N LEU A 273 -14.09 23.37 6.82
CA LEU A 273 -13.60 22.89 5.53
C LEU A 273 -14.51 23.25 4.35
N SER A 274 -13.89 23.42 3.18
CA SER A 274 -14.61 23.43 1.90
C SER A 274 -15.13 22.02 1.55
N GLU A 275 -16.12 21.93 0.66
CA GLU A 275 -16.69 20.63 0.25
C GLU A 275 -15.65 19.68 -0.37
N GLU A 276 -14.68 20.23 -1.10
CA GLU A 276 -13.59 19.46 -1.72
C GLU A 276 -12.66 18.85 -0.66
N SER A 277 -12.15 19.68 0.27
CA SER A 277 -11.27 19.21 1.35
C SER A 277 -11.98 18.33 2.38
N TYR A 278 -13.30 18.50 2.54
CA TYR A 278 -14.11 17.70 3.45
C TYR A 278 -14.11 16.21 3.06
N LYS A 279 -14.24 15.90 1.76
CA LYS A 279 -14.29 14.51 1.28
C LYS A 279 -12.99 13.77 1.55
N ASP A 280 -11.85 14.39 1.28
CA ASP A 280 -10.53 13.78 1.50
C ASP A 280 -10.24 13.60 2.99
N SER A 281 -10.54 14.60 3.80
CA SER A 281 -10.29 14.58 5.25
C SER A 281 -11.16 13.52 5.95
N THR A 282 -12.45 13.46 5.62
CA THR A 282 -13.39 12.50 6.23
C THR A 282 -13.08 11.06 5.85
N LEU A 283 -12.58 10.80 4.63
CA LEU A 283 -12.12 9.47 4.24
C LEU A 283 -10.99 8.97 5.14
N ILE A 284 -10.01 9.82 5.46
CA ILE A 284 -8.88 9.45 6.33
C ILE A 284 -9.32 9.32 7.78
N MET A 285 -10.20 10.21 8.26
CA MET A 285 -10.78 10.13 9.60
C MET A 285 -11.56 8.82 9.81
N GLN A 286 -12.28 8.35 8.78
CA GLN A 286 -12.94 7.05 8.83
C GLN A 286 -11.94 5.91 9.02
N LEU A 287 -10.79 5.93 8.32
CA LEU A 287 -9.74 4.92 8.50
C LEU A 287 -9.13 4.95 9.91
N LEU A 288 -8.93 6.14 10.50
CA LEU A 288 -8.51 6.27 11.90
C LEU A 288 -9.52 5.63 12.86
N ARG A 289 -10.81 5.89 12.65
CA ARG A 289 -11.89 5.31 13.44
C ARG A 289 -11.98 3.79 13.30
N ASP A 290 -11.82 3.27 12.09
CA ASP A 290 -11.84 1.84 11.81
C ASP A 290 -10.69 1.13 12.56
N ASN A 291 -9.48 1.72 12.51
CA ASN A 291 -8.33 1.22 13.27
C ASN A 291 -8.57 1.25 14.78
N LEU A 292 -9.07 2.36 15.33
CA LEU A 292 -9.39 2.47 16.76
C LEU A 292 -10.40 1.41 17.20
N THR A 293 -11.42 1.15 16.39
CA THR A 293 -12.44 0.13 16.67
C THR A 293 -11.80 -1.26 16.74
N LEU A 294 -10.97 -1.60 15.75
CA LEU A 294 -10.27 -2.89 15.67
C LEU A 294 -9.33 -3.09 16.87
N TRP A 295 -8.51 -2.09 17.20
CA TRP A 295 -7.53 -2.20 18.27
C TRP A 295 -8.16 -2.24 19.66
N THR A 296 -9.28 -1.52 19.86
CA THR A 296 -10.01 -1.55 21.13
C THR A 296 -10.68 -2.91 21.35
N SER A 297 -11.19 -3.55 20.29
CA SER A 297 -11.70 -4.93 20.41
C SER A 297 -10.60 -5.95 20.70
N ASP A 298 -9.45 -5.84 20.02
CA ASP A 298 -8.30 -6.73 20.25
C ASP A 298 -7.83 -6.67 21.71
N MET A 299 -7.75 -5.45 22.29
CA MET A 299 -7.35 -5.24 23.68
C MET A 299 -8.36 -5.83 24.68
N GLN A 300 -9.66 -5.71 24.40
CA GLN A 300 -10.71 -6.29 25.25
C GLN A 300 -10.73 -7.82 25.22
N GLU A 301 -10.29 -8.44 24.12
CA GLU A 301 -10.14 -9.90 24.02
C GLU A 301 -8.88 -10.38 24.75
N SER A 302 -7.78 -9.63 24.73
CA SER A 302 -6.56 -9.97 25.47
C SER A 302 -6.66 -9.82 26.99
N ASP A 303 -7.55 -8.96 27.49
CA ASP A 303 -7.76 -8.71 28.91
C ASP A 303 -8.80 -9.64 29.59
N LYS A 304 -9.39 -10.59 28.85
CA LYS A 304 -10.27 -11.59 29.46
C LYS A 304 -9.41 -12.60 30.27
N PRO A 305 -9.67 -12.78 31.57
CA PRO A 305 -9.04 -13.85 32.31
C PRO A 305 -9.43 -15.17 31.65
N ALA A 306 -8.44 -16.05 31.42
CA ALA A 306 -8.73 -17.44 31.11
C ALA A 306 -9.56 -18.00 32.27
N ASP A 307 -10.86 -18.22 32.03
CA ASP A 307 -11.73 -18.87 33.00
C ASP A 307 -11.10 -20.22 33.32
N LYS A 308 -10.62 -20.34 34.57
CA LYS A 308 -10.28 -21.63 35.15
C LYS A 308 -11.58 -22.42 35.15
N GLU A 309 -11.69 -23.42 34.27
CA GLU A 309 -12.65 -24.49 34.45
C GLU A 309 -12.38 -25.13 35.82
N GLU A 310 -13.19 -24.78 36.81
CA GLU A 310 -13.28 -25.53 38.06
C GLU A 310 -13.78 -26.94 37.71
N SER A 311 -12.85 -27.89 37.68
CA SER A 311 -13.13 -29.31 37.68
C SER A 311 -13.91 -29.64 38.95
N ASN A 312 -15.23 -29.74 38.82
CA ASN A 312 -16.12 -30.21 39.86
C ASN A 312 -16.01 -31.74 39.93
N ASP A 313 -14.95 -32.23 40.57
CA ASP A 313 -14.71 -33.64 40.83
C ASP A 313 -15.60 -34.05 42.03
N ALA A 314 -16.85 -34.40 41.74
CA ALA A 314 -17.75 -35.00 42.72
C ALA A 314 -17.41 -36.49 42.84
N ALA A 315 -16.70 -36.80 43.93
CA ALA A 315 -16.31 -38.14 44.36
C ALA A 315 -17.44 -39.17 44.26
N ALA A 316 -17.15 -40.28 43.58
CA ALA A 316 -17.84 -41.55 43.78
C ALA A 316 -17.25 -42.20 45.04
N GLU A 317 -18.04 -42.25 46.11
CA GLU A 317 -17.76 -43.06 47.30
C GLU A 317 -18.52 -44.40 47.18
N GLU A 318 -17.77 -45.50 47.15
CA GLU A 318 -18.25 -46.87 47.34
C GLU A 318 -18.74 -47.07 48.79
N GLY A 319 -19.79 -47.87 48.99
CA GLY A 319 -20.09 -48.41 50.33
C GLY A 319 -21.42 -49.15 50.49
N ALA A 320 -21.34 -50.48 50.45
CA ALA A 320 -22.27 -51.51 50.97
C ALA A 320 -23.50 -51.94 50.14
#